data_AF-A0A8T3VHD9-F1
#
_entry.id   AF-A0A8T3VHD9-F1
#
_cell.length_a   1.000
_cell.length_b   1.000
_cell.length_c   1.000
_cell.angle_alpha   90.00
_cell.angle_beta   90.00
_cell.angle_gamma   90.00
#
_symmetry.space_group_name_H-M   'P 1'
#
loop_
_entity.id
_entity.type
_entity.pdbx_description
1 polymer ?
#
loop_
_entity_poly.entity_id
_entity_poly.type
_entity_poly.pdbx_seq_one_letter_code
_entity_poly.pdbx_strand_id
1 'polypeptide(L)'
;MMIVEYIQSALLLIAAFLVIVSAVGLLSLPKDMKNVVYGRIHIVGIFDIACIIAMIGLGQYLLAGIYFIIAPFTAHAIANAFYKSEDVENNAELNEVEEEVDDTNPFIVHKSKIQKLEDVESEKLKTDDRFTISTLDIVEEK
;
A
#
# COMPACT_ATOMS: atom_id res chain seq x y z
N MET A 1 2.70 -37.44 23.09
CA MET A 1 3.09 -37.53 21.67
C MET A 1 1.87 -37.31 20.77
N MET A 2 0.81 -38.14 20.86
CA MET A 2 -0.34 -38.06 19.94
C MET A 2 -1.13 -36.74 19.91
N ILE A 3 -1.28 -36.00 21.02
CA ILE A 3 -2.12 -34.79 21.05
C ILE A 3 -1.60 -33.67 20.13
N VAL A 4 -0.28 -33.48 20.06
CA VAL A 4 0.32 -32.44 19.23
C VAL A 4 0.14 -32.78 17.75
N GLU A 5 0.27 -34.05 17.39
CA GLU A 5 0.08 -34.55 16.02
C GLU A 5 -1.38 -34.42 15.57
N TYR A 6 -2.36 -34.64 16.47
CA TYR A 6 -3.77 -34.40 16.18
C TYR A 6 -4.06 -32.91 15.94
N ILE A 7 -3.46 -32.01 16.72
CA ILE A 7 -3.60 -30.56 16.55
C ILE A 7 -3.01 -30.14 15.20
N GLN A 8 -1.80 -30.60 14.87
CA GLN A 8 -1.16 -30.28 13.59
C GLN A 8 -2.00 -30.78 12.40
N SER A 9 -2.51 -32.01 12.49
CA SER A 9 -3.37 -32.59 11.45
C SER A 9 -4.66 -31.78 11.27
N ALA A 10 -5.29 -31.35 12.37
CA ALA A 10 -6.48 -30.51 12.32
C ALA A 10 -6.21 -29.14 11.67
N LEU A 11 -5.09 -28.50 12.02
CA LEU A 11 -4.66 -27.23 11.40
C LEU A 11 -4.44 -27.37 9.89
N LEU A 12 -3.79 -28.46 9.45
CA LEU A 12 -3.55 -28.73 8.03
C LEU A 12 -4.86 -28.98 7.27
N LEU A 13 -5.83 -29.67 7.89
CA LEU A 13 -7.15 -29.87 7.30
C LEU A 13 -7.90 -28.56 7.10
N ILE A 14 -7.87 -27.68 8.10
CA ILE A 14 -8.48 -26.35 8.02
C ILE A 14 -7.80 -25.51 6.94
N ALA A 15 -6.46 -25.52 6.90
CA ALA A 15 -5.70 -24.79 5.88
C ALA A 15 -6.03 -25.29 4.47
N ALA A 16 -6.08 -26.61 4.26
CA ALA A 16 -6.44 -27.19 2.97
C ALA A 16 -7.85 -26.77 2.52
N PHE A 17 -8.83 -26.79 3.43
CA PHE A 17 -10.19 -26.33 3.15
C PHE A 17 -10.22 -24.85 2.73
N LEU A 18 -9.54 -23.98 3.48
CA LEU A 18 -9.49 -22.55 3.18
C LEU A 18 -8.81 -22.26 1.84
N VAL A 19 -7.75 -23.01 1.49
CA VAL A 19 -7.09 -22.90 0.18
C VAL A 19 -8.05 -23.24 -0.95
N ILE A 20 -8.83 -24.33 -0.82
CA ILE A 20 -9.81 -24.74 -1.84
C ILE A 20 -10.89 -23.66 -1.99
N VAL A 21 -11.46 -23.18 -0.88
CA VAL A 21 -12.49 -22.12 -0.91
C VAL A 21 -11.94 -20.84 -1.53
N SER A 22 -10.72 -20.44 -1.18
CA SER A 22 -10.10 -19.25 -1.76
C SER A 22 -9.83 -19.41 -3.26
N ALA A 23 -9.33 -20.57 -3.70
CA ALA A 23 -9.11 -20.84 -5.12
C ALA A 23 -10.41 -20.80 -5.94
N VAL A 24 -11.49 -21.42 -5.44
CA VAL A 24 -12.81 -21.36 -6.06
C VAL A 24 -13.35 -19.93 -6.05
N GLY A 25 -13.22 -19.22 -4.93
CA GLY A 25 -13.64 -17.83 -4.81
C GLY A 25 -12.93 -16.93 -5.82
N LEU A 26 -11.61 -17.07 -5.97
CA LEU A 26 -10.81 -16.29 -6.89
C LEU A 26 -11.24 -16.49 -8.35
N LEU A 27 -11.54 -17.73 -8.74
CA LEU A 27 -11.99 -18.08 -10.09
C LEU A 27 -13.45 -17.68 -10.35
N SER A 28 -14.29 -17.69 -9.31
CA SER A 28 -15.72 -17.42 -9.43
C SER A 28 -16.07 -15.94 -9.48
N LEU A 29 -15.11 -15.02 -9.27
CA LEU A 29 -15.38 -13.58 -9.28
C LEU A 29 -15.57 -13.05 -10.72
N PRO A 30 -16.78 -12.59 -11.10
CA PRO A 30 -17.04 -12.04 -12.42
C PRO A 30 -16.35 -10.69 -12.59
N LYS A 31 -15.90 -10.38 -13.82
CA LYS A 31 -15.11 -9.18 -14.12
C LYS A 31 -15.94 -7.87 -14.09
N ASP A 32 -17.26 -7.95 -14.24
CA ASP A 32 -18.16 -6.79 -14.34
C ASP A 32 -18.68 -6.26 -12.99
N MET A 33 -18.18 -6.77 -11.85
CA MET A 33 -18.57 -6.23 -10.55
C MET A 33 -17.77 -4.97 -10.20
N LYS A 34 -18.42 -4.01 -9.55
CA LYS A 34 -17.73 -2.85 -8.96
C LYS A 34 -16.74 -3.34 -7.90
N ASN A 35 -15.50 -2.84 -7.92
CA ASN A 35 -14.42 -3.18 -6.97
C ASN A 35 -13.96 -4.65 -6.99
N VAL A 36 -14.01 -5.35 -8.13
CA VAL A 36 -13.54 -6.75 -8.28
C VAL A 36 -12.12 -6.94 -7.77
N VAL A 37 -11.23 -5.97 -8.00
CA VAL A 37 -9.83 -6.06 -7.53
C VAL A 37 -9.74 -6.05 -6.01
N TYR A 38 -10.53 -5.22 -5.33
CA TYR A 38 -10.60 -5.24 -3.86
C TYR A 38 -11.13 -6.59 -3.34
N GLY A 39 -12.16 -7.15 -4.00
CA GLY A 39 -12.67 -8.48 -3.68
C GLY A 39 -11.61 -9.57 -3.85
N ARG A 40 -10.82 -9.52 -4.93
CA ARG A 40 -9.71 -10.46 -5.17
C ARG A 40 -8.62 -10.32 -4.12
N ILE A 41 -8.23 -9.10 -3.76
CA ILE A 41 -7.24 -8.85 -2.70
C ILE A 41 -7.73 -9.45 -1.37
N HIS A 42 -9.02 -9.34 -1.06
CA HIS A 42 -9.58 -9.92 0.15
C HIS A 42 -9.56 -11.46 0.14
N ILE A 43 -9.80 -12.09 -1.02
CA ILE A 43 -9.73 -13.55 -1.20
C ILE A 43 -8.29 -14.06 -1.12
N VAL A 44 -7.34 -13.32 -1.71
CA VAL A 44 -5.90 -13.59 -1.60
C VAL A 44 -5.46 -13.45 -0.13
N GLY A 45 -6.00 -12.48 0.62
CA GLY A 45 -5.75 -12.39 2.07
C GLY A 45 -6.22 -13.64 2.83
N ILE A 46 -7.36 -14.24 2.48
CA ILE A 46 -7.82 -15.51 3.08
C ILE A 46 -6.86 -16.66 2.72
N PHE A 47 -6.34 -16.68 1.49
CA PHE A 47 -5.32 -17.64 1.06
C PHE A 47 -4.03 -17.51 1.88
N ASP A 48 -3.56 -16.27 2.09
CA ASP A 48 -2.36 -16.01 2.89
C ASP A 48 -2.51 -16.50 4.34
N ILE A 49 -3.67 -16.28 4.96
CA ILE A 49 -3.96 -16.82 6.30
C ILE A 49 -3.99 -18.35 6.30
N ALA A 50 -4.53 -18.99 5.27
CA ALA A 50 -4.52 -20.44 5.14
C ALA A 50 -3.08 -20.99 5.06
N CYS A 51 -2.21 -20.33 4.30
CA CYS A 51 -0.79 -20.67 4.22
C CYS A 51 -0.07 -20.50 5.57
N ILE A 52 -0.37 -19.44 6.33
CA ILE A 52 0.20 -19.23 7.67
C ILE A 52 -0.22 -20.34 8.62
N ILE A 53 -1.50 -20.72 8.62
CA ILE A 53 -2.02 -21.84 9.42
C ILE A 53 -1.30 -23.15 9.04
N ALA A 54 -1.09 -23.39 7.74
CA ALA A 54 -0.34 -24.57 7.28
C ALA A 54 1.11 -24.56 7.79
N MET A 55 1.81 -23.42 7.71
CA MET A 55 3.18 -23.29 8.22
C MET A 55 3.26 -23.54 9.73
N ILE A 56 2.27 -23.07 10.50
CA ILE A 56 2.15 -23.36 11.94
C ILE A 56 1.93 -24.85 12.17
N GLY A 57 1.06 -25.49 11.37
CA GLY A 57 0.81 -26.94 11.41
C GLY A 57 2.05 -27.78 11.11
N LEU A 58 2.93 -27.29 10.23
CA LEU A 58 4.22 -27.92 9.89
C LEU A 58 5.34 -27.61 10.89
N GLY A 59 5.09 -26.79 11.92
CA GLY A 59 6.09 -26.36 12.90
C GLY A 59 7.06 -25.28 12.41
N GLN A 60 6.79 -24.65 11.26
CA GLN A 60 7.60 -23.59 10.69
C GLN A 60 7.18 -22.20 11.22
N TYR A 61 7.33 -21.98 12.52
CA TYR A 61 6.83 -20.77 13.19
C TYR A 61 7.52 -19.47 12.73
N LEU A 62 8.82 -19.52 12.47
CA LEU A 62 9.57 -18.34 11.99
C LEU A 62 9.04 -17.88 10.62
N LEU A 63 8.83 -18.84 9.70
CA LEU A 63 8.33 -18.55 8.36
C LEU A 63 6.89 -18.03 8.43
N ALA A 64 6.05 -18.64 9.27
CA ALA A 64 4.69 -18.18 9.51
C ALA A 64 4.66 -16.72 10.02
N GLY A 65 5.54 -16.37 10.95
CA GLY A 65 5.64 -15.00 11.48
C GLY A 65 6.09 -13.98 10.43
N ILE A 66 7.11 -14.31 9.64
CA ILE A 66 7.57 -13.44 8.54
C ILE A 66 6.45 -13.24 7.51
N TYR A 67 5.78 -14.32 7.12
CA TYR A 67 4.70 -14.25 6.14
C TYR A 67 3.50 -13.45 6.66
N PHE A 68 3.15 -13.60 7.93
CA PHE A 68 2.10 -12.81 8.58
C PHE A 68 2.38 -11.30 8.56
N ILE A 69 3.64 -10.90 8.71
CA ILE A 69 4.02 -9.48 8.62
C ILE A 69 3.92 -9.01 7.18
N ILE A 70 4.42 -9.77 6.21
CA ILE A 70 4.53 -9.32 4.80
C ILE A 70 3.16 -9.27 4.10
N ALA A 71 2.25 -10.21 4.38
CA ALA A 71 0.94 -10.32 3.74
C ALA A 71 0.09 -9.02 3.75
N PRO A 72 -0.07 -8.29 4.88
CA PRO A 72 -0.80 -7.02 4.86
C PRO A 72 -0.10 -5.92 4.03
N PHE A 73 1.24 -5.90 4.00
CA PHE A 73 1.96 -4.92 3.17
C PHE A 73 1.83 -5.21 1.68
N THR A 74 1.85 -6.48 1.27
CA THR A 74 1.63 -6.85 -0.13
C THR A 74 0.21 -6.50 -0.55
N ALA A 75 -0.80 -6.80 0.26
CA ALA A 75 -2.19 -6.42 -0.01
C ALA A 75 -2.34 -4.89 -0.15
N HIS A 76 -1.72 -4.12 0.75
CA HIS A 76 -1.76 -2.66 0.70
C HIS A 76 -1.05 -2.11 -0.54
N ALA A 77 0.13 -2.63 -0.88
CA ALA A 77 0.88 -2.21 -2.06
C ALA A 77 0.11 -2.49 -3.36
N ILE A 78 -0.54 -3.66 -3.47
CA ILE A 78 -1.37 -4.03 -4.63
C ILE A 78 -2.59 -3.12 -4.73
N ALA A 79 -3.29 -2.84 -3.61
CA ALA A 79 -4.43 -1.95 -3.60
C ALA A 79 -4.05 -0.51 -4.02
N ASN A 80 -2.95 0.01 -3.49
CA ASN A 80 -2.47 1.35 -3.82
C ASN A 80 -2.01 1.46 -5.28
N ALA A 81 -1.33 0.44 -5.79
CA ALA A 81 -0.94 0.39 -7.20
C ALA A 81 -2.17 0.38 -8.11
N PHE A 82 -3.20 -0.39 -7.77
CA PHE A 82 -4.45 -0.44 -8.52
C PHE A 82 -5.20 0.90 -8.49
N TYR A 83 -5.32 1.52 -7.32
CA TYR A 83 -5.94 2.84 -7.18
C TYR A 83 -5.22 3.90 -8.03
N LYS A 84 -3.88 3.91 -7.98
CA LYS A 84 -3.08 4.84 -8.79
C LYS A 84 -3.22 4.59 -10.30
N SER A 85 -3.32 3.34 -10.74
CA SER A 85 -3.57 3.06 -12.16
C SER A 85 -4.96 3.48 -12.61
N GLU A 86 -5.98 3.26 -11.78
CA GLU A 86 -7.36 3.67 -12.06
C GLU A 86 -7.50 5.20 -12.08
N ASP A 87 -6.77 5.90 -11.21
CA ASP A 87 -6.69 7.37 -11.20
C ASP A 87 -6.04 7.93 -12.48
N VAL A 88 -4.98 7.29 -12.98
CA VAL A 88 -4.33 7.68 -14.25
C VAL A 88 -5.25 7.44 -15.45
N GLU A 89 -5.97 6.31 -15.51
CA GLU A 89 -6.89 6.01 -16.60
C GLU A 89 -8.11 6.95 -16.60
N ASN A 90 -8.70 7.22 -15.42
CA ASN A 90 -9.89 8.08 -15.32
C ASN A 90 -9.58 9.58 -15.46
N ASN A 91 -8.37 10.02 -15.13
CA ASN A 91 -7.92 11.41 -15.28
C ASN A 91 -7.05 11.61 -16.53
N ALA A 92 -7.05 10.67 -17.48
CA ALA A 92 -6.26 10.77 -18.70
C ALA A 92 -6.56 12.05 -19.49
N GLU A 93 -7.83 12.47 -19.52
CA GLU A 93 -8.28 13.69 -20.21
C GLU A 93 -7.82 14.98 -19.51
N LEU A 94 -7.53 14.95 -18.20
CA LEU A 94 -6.97 16.12 -17.48
C LEU A 94 -5.50 16.41 -17.85
N ASN A 95 -4.80 15.44 -18.44
CA ASN A 95 -3.44 15.66 -18.95
C ASN A 95 -3.40 16.25 -20.37
N GLU A 96 -4.53 16.22 -21.11
CA GLU A 96 -4.64 16.78 -22.46
C GLU A 96 -5.28 18.18 -22.50
N VAL A 97 -5.86 18.65 -21.38
CA VAL A 97 -6.25 20.05 -21.26
C VAL A 97 -4.97 20.87 -21.20
N GLU A 98 -4.59 21.51 -22.31
CA GLU A 98 -3.74 22.70 -22.26
C GLU A 98 -4.35 23.59 -21.18
N GLU A 99 -3.64 23.76 -20.07
CA GLU A 99 -4.04 24.69 -19.01
C GLU A 99 -4.22 26.07 -19.67
N GLU A 100 -5.44 26.42 -20.08
CA GLU A 100 -5.76 27.81 -20.36
C GLU A 100 -5.52 28.54 -19.05
N VAL A 101 -4.43 29.29 -19.03
CA VAL A 101 -3.97 30.05 -17.87
C VAL A 101 -5.00 31.17 -17.65
N ASP A 102 -6.09 30.85 -16.95
CA ASP A 102 -7.05 31.84 -16.46
C ASP A 102 -6.47 32.50 -15.21
N ASP A 103 -5.54 33.42 -15.44
CA ASP A 103 -4.96 34.30 -14.41
C ASP A 103 -6.00 35.27 -13.80
N THR A 104 -7.25 35.25 -14.29
CA THR A 104 -8.32 36.14 -13.83
C THR A 104 -9.00 35.63 -12.55
N ASN A 105 -8.92 34.33 -12.25
CA ASN A 105 -9.57 33.75 -11.08
C ASN A 105 -8.63 33.72 -9.86
N PRO A 106 -8.88 34.53 -8.81
CA PRO A 106 -8.00 34.60 -7.63
C PRO A 106 -8.01 33.33 -6.77
N PHE A 107 -8.91 32.37 -7.03
CA PHE A 107 -9.03 31.13 -6.27
C PHE A 107 -8.41 29.91 -6.97
N ILE A 108 -8.00 30.04 -8.25
CA ILE A 108 -7.31 28.97 -8.98
C ILE A 108 -5.83 29.31 -9.01
N VAL A 109 -5.03 28.59 -8.22
CA VAL A 109 -3.58 28.81 -8.14
C VAL A 109 -2.87 27.58 -8.70
N HIS A 110 -2.23 27.72 -9.86
CA HIS A 110 -1.49 26.64 -10.50
C HIS A 110 -0.32 26.17 -9.64
N LYS A 111 -0.06 24.85 -9.66
CA LYS A 111 1.04 24.22 -8.90
C LYS A 111 2.40 24.84 -9.23
N SER A 112 2.61 25.26 -10.48
CA SER A 112 3.82 25.96 -10.93
C SER A 112 4.01 27.33 -10.27
N LYS A 113 2.92 28.05 -9.97
CA LYS A 113 2.94 29.33 -9.26
C LYS A 113 3.22 29.14 -7.77
N ILE A 114 2.66 28.09 -7.17
CA ILE A 114 2.96 27.71 -5.78
C ILE A 114 4.43 27.31 -5.65
N GLN A 115 4.93 26.48 -6.56
CA GLN A 115 6.32 26.02 -6.54
C GLN A 115 7.32 27.16 -6.75
N LYS A 116 7.00 28.14 -7.60
CA LYS A 116 7.79 29.39 -7.71
C LYS A 116 7.75 30.24 -6.45
N LEU A 117 6.61 30.30 -5.76
CA LEU A 117 6.50 31.03 -4.49
C LEU A 117 7.31 30.33 -3.38
N GLU A 118 7.29 28.99 -3.32
CA GLU A 118 8.11 28.19 -2.40
C GLU A 118 9.61 28.38 -2.67
N ASP A 119 10.05 28.36 -3.94
CA ASP A 119 11.45 28.62 -4.29
C ASP A 119 11.89 30.05 -3.92
N VAL A 120 11.05 31.07 -4.21
CA VAL A 120 11.32 32.48 -3.86
C VAL A 120 11.33 32.70 -2.35
N GLU A 121 10.47 32.01 -1.60
CA GLU A 121 10.46 32.06 -0.14
C GLU A 121 11.70 31.38 0.44
N SER A 122 12.19 30.29 -0.17
CA SER A 122 13.45 29.64 0.20
C SER A 122 14.69 30.52 -0.03
N GLU A 123 14.72 31.32 -1.10
CA GLU A 123 15.80 32.27 -1.36
C GLU A 123 15.75 33.47 -0.39
N LYS A 124 14.55 33.96 -0.06
CA LYS A 124 14.39 35.00 0.97
C LYS A 124 14.79 34.51 2.37
N LEU A 125 14.50 33.25 2.71
CA LEU A 125 14.90 32.65 3.98
C LEU A 125 16.43 32.51 4.12
N LYS A 126 17.17 32.35 3.02
CA LYS A 126 18.65 32.35 3.04
C LYS A 126 19.27 33.72 3.30
N THR A 127 18.50 34.81 3.20
CA THR A 127 19.03 36.18 3.32
C THR A 127 18.73 36.84 4.67
N ASP A 128 17.90 36.23 5.52
CA ASP A 128 17.55 36.79 6.82
C ASP A 128 18.38 36.12 7.93
N ASP A 129 19.60 36.63 8.13
CA ASP A 129 20.54 36.24 9.21
C ASP A 129 19.99 36.46 10.65
N ARG A 130 18.74 36.91 10.80
CA ARG A 130 18.10 37.25 12.08
C ARG A 130 17.36 36.08 12.74
N PHE A 131 17.15 34.98 12.02
CA PHE A 131 16.56 33.76 12.58
C PHE A 131 17.45 32.54 12.33
N THR A 132 18.69 32.60 12.83
CA THR A 132 19.50 31.39 13.01
C THR A 132 18.88 30.54 14.12
N ILE A 133 17.95 29.66 13.77
CA ILE A 133 17.67 28.50 14.62
C ILE A 133 18.91 27.62 14.49
N SER A 134 19.72 27.62 15.55
CA SER A 134 20.88 26.73 15.68
C SER A 134 20.35 25.29 15.70
N THR A 135 20.28 24.64 14.55
CA THR A 135 20.28 23.18 14.52
C THR A 135 21.63 22.78 15.07
N LEU A 136 21.61 22.26 16.29
CA LEU A 136 22.73 21.62 16.95
C LEU A 136 23.30 20.56 15.98
N ASP A 137 24.40 20.91 15.31
CA ASP A 137 25.18 19.94 14.57
C ASP A 137 25.64 18.90 15.58
N ILE A 138 25.16 17.67 15.42
CA ILE A 138 25.65 16.53 16.19
C ILE A 138 27.05 16.26 15.69
N VAL A 139 28.03 16.78 16.43
CA VAL A 139 29.44 16.44 16.24
C VAL A 139 29.63 15.01 16.74
N GLU A 140 29.73 14.05 15.83
CA GLU A 140 30.44 12.80 16.13
C GLU A 140 31.94 13.11 16.15
N GLU A 141 32.42 13.48 17.34
CA GLU A 141 33.86 13.54 17.61
C GLU A 141 34.40 12.14 17.89
N LYS A 142 35.66 11.91 17.50
CA LYS A 142 36.48 10.86 18.09
C LYS A 142 37.65 11.50 18.80
#